data_AF-A0A4P9X3I6-F1
#
_entry.id   AF-A0A4P9X3I6-F1
#
_cell.length_a   1.000
_cell.length_b   1.000
_cell.length_c   1.000
_cell.angle_alpha   90.00
_cell.angle_beta   90.00
_cell.angle_gamma   90.00
#
_symmetry.space_group_name_H-M   'P 1'
#
loop_
_entity.id
_entity.type
_entity.pdbx_description
1 polymer ?
#
loop_
_entity_poly.entity_id
_entity_poly.type
_entity_poly.pdbx_seq_one_letter_code
_entity_poly.pdbx_strand_id
1 'polypeptide(L)'
;MRRASRTPPSWAAWLLALCVVVTPALAFFQFFQQHEKGSPRTESAPETPVCHDYVCPVSGTCVSQAIDCPCPTPSDTKCLYGDWYYCQAGTSCRFA
;
A
#
# COMPACT_ATOMS: atom_id res chain seq x y z
N MET A 1 59.13 17.03 24.59
CA MET A 1 57.84 16.57 24.01
C MET A 1 57.21 15.56 24.96
N ARG A 2 56.23 15.97 25.79
CA ARG A 2 55.48 15.04 26.66
C ARG A 2 54.06 14.93 26.11
N ARG A 3 53.70 13.78 25.53
CA ARG A 3 52.30 13.46 25.23
C ARG A 3 51.60 13.26 26.56
N ALA A 4 50.82 14.26 26.98
CA ALA A 4 49.92 14.11 28.10
C ALA A 4 48.82 13.14 27.68
N SER A 5 48.94 11.88 28.11
CA SER A 5 47.85 10.90 28.06
C SER A 5 46.76 11.34 29.04
N ARG A 6 45.84 12.20 28.56
CA ARG A 6 44.61 12.52 29.29
C ARG A 6 43.72 11.29 29.23
N THR A 7 43.79 10.46 30.27
CA THR A 7 42.81 9.41 30.51
C THR A 7 41.45 10.08 30.70
N PRO A 8 40.43 9.74 29.89
CA PRO A 8 39.11 10.29 30.09
C PRO A 8 38.57 9.82 31.45
N PRO A 9 37.84 10.69 32.18
CA PRO A 9 37.24 10.30 33.45
C PRO A 9 36.23 9.16 33.22
N SER A 10 36.04 8.28 34.21
CA SER A 10 35.25 7.04 34.07
C SER A 10 33.83 7.25 33.53
N TRP A 11 33.19 8.39 33.85
CA TRP A 11 31.89 8.76 33.32
C TRP A 11 31.90 9.07 31.81
N ALA A 12 33.01 9.58 31.28
CA ALA A 12 33.16 9.87 29.85
C ALA A 12 33.24 8.59 29.02
N ALA A 13 33.81 7.50 29.56
CA ALA A 13 33.79 6.19 28.91
C ALA A 13 32.36 5.63 28.82
N TRP A 14 31.56 5.81 29.88
CA TRP A 14 30.16 5.43 29.90
C TRP A 14 29.32 6.24 28.91
N LEU A 15 29.50 7.57 28.84
CA LEU A 15 28.82 8.41 27.86
C LEU A 15 29.21 8.05 26.41
N LEU A 16 30.48 7.77 26.16
CA LEU A 16 30.94 7.31 24.84
C LEU A 16 30.29 5.98 24.46
N ALA A 17 30.26 5.00 25.37
CA ALA A 17 29.61 3.72 25.14
C ALA A 17 28.10 3.87 24.86
N LEU A 18 27.41 4.73 25.62
CA LEU A 18 25.99 5.00 25.42
C LEU A 18 25.71 5.68 24.06
N CYS A 19 26.54 6.65 23.66
CA CYS A 19 26.42 7.32 22.36
C CYS A 19 26.62 6.37 21.18
N VAL A 20 27.54 5.41 21.27
CA VAL A 20 27.82 4.41 20.22
C VAL A 20 26.63 3.47 20.01
N VAL A 21 25.84 3.20 21.05
CA VAL A 21 24.66 2.30 20.97
C VAL A 21 23.40 3.04 20.51
N VAL A 22 23.21 4.30 20.91
CA VAL A 22 21.98 5.06 20.61
C VAL A 22 21.94 5.61 19.18
N THR A 23 23.09 5.91 18.57
CA THR A 23 23.18 6.46 17.20
C THR A 23 22.67 5.52 16.09
N PRO A 24 23.02 4.22 16.03
CA PRO A 24 22.53 3.34 14.97
C PRO A 24 21.03 3.07 15.07
N ALA A 25 20.46 3.07 16.28
CA ALA A 25 19.02 2.90 16.49
C ALA A 25 18.22 4.05 15.86
N LEU A 26 18.62 5.31 16.09
CA LEU A 26 17.95 6.47 15.50
C LEU A 26 18.00 6.48 13.96
N ALA A 27 19.13 6.09 13.36
CA ALA A 27 19.28 6.03 11.91
C ALA A 27 18.37 4.95 11.27
N PHE A 28 18.22 3.80 11.94
CA PHE A 28 17.31 2.73 11.49
C PHE A 28 15.85 3.19 11.50
N PHE A 29 15.38 3.85 12.55
CA PHE A 29 14.01 4.38 12.61
C PHE A 29 13.73 5.47 11.56
N GLN A 30 14.73 6.29 11.20
CA GLN A 30 14.58 7.28 10.13
C GLN A 30 14.40 6.64 8.74
N PHE A 31 15.07 5.51 8.46
CA PHE A 31 14.92 4.78 7.21
C PHE A 31 13.49 4.23 7.02
N PHE A 32 12.88 3.68 8.08
CA PHE A 32 11.50 3.18 8.04
C PHE A 32 10.45 4.30 7.96
N GLN A 33 10.70 5.45 8.58
CA GLN A 33 9.81 6.62 8.50
C GLN A 33 9.74 7.23 7.08
N GLN A 34 10.69 6.90 6.19
CA GLN A 34 10.71 7.42 4.82
C GLN A 34 9.71 6.70 3.89
N HIS A 35 9.22 5.52 4.27
CA HIS A 35 8.19 4.79 3.49
C HIS A 35 6.76 5.22 3.81
N GLU A 36 6.51 5.87 4.96
CA GLU A 36 5.18 6.30 5.42
C GLU A 36 4.97 7.82 5.29
N LYS A 37 5.93 8.58 4.76
CA LYS A 37 5.66 9.95 4.28
C LYS A 37 5.22 9.86 2.83
N GLY A 38 3.91 9.64 2.70
CA GLY A 38 3.18 9.85 1.46
C GLY A 38 3.70 11.09 0.76
N SER A 39 4.31 10.84 -0.40
CA SER A 39 4.44 11.82 -1.46
C SER A 39 3.12 12.61 -1.53
N PRO A 40 3.12 13.96 -1.54
CA PRO A 40 2.04 14.64 -2.22
C PRO A 40 2.20 14.24 -3.68
N ARG A 41 1.67 13.07 -4.05
CA ARG A 41 1.09 12.92 -5.37
C ARG A 41 0.15 14.09 -5.43
N THR A 42 0.54 15.12 -6.19
CA THR A 42 -0.39 15.86 -7.02
C THR A 42 -1.06 14.78 -7.88
N GLU A 43 -1.97 14.05 -7.25
CA GLU A 43 -2.98 13.28 -7.92
C GLU A 43 -3.83 14.40 -8.49
N SER A 44 -3.50 14.82 -9.71
CA SER A 44 -4.51 15.28 -10.64
C SER A 44 -5.62 14.28 -10.47
N ALA A 45 -6.64 14.63 -9.68
CA ALA A 45 -7.76 13.76 -9.42
C ALA A 45 -8.19 13.33 -10.82
N PRO A 46 -8.02 12.04 -11.20
CA PRO A 46 -8.68 11.60 -12.40
C PRO A 46 -10.13 11.96 -12.14
N GLU A 47 -10.70 12.70 -13.07
CA GLU A 47 -12.09 13.14 -13.09
C GLU A 47 -12.89 11.85 -12.98
N THR A 48 -13.05 11.38 -11.75
CA THR A 48 -13.71 10.13 -11.46
C THR A 48 -15.12 10.44 -11.90
N PRO A 49 -15.67 9.74 -12.90
CA PRO A 49 -17.10 9.87 -13.15
C PRO A 49 -17.72 9.60 -11.78
N VAL A 50 -18.44 10.61 -11.26
CA VAL A 50 -19.09 10.51 -9.95
C VAL A 50 -20.21 9.50 -10.14
N CYS A 51 -19.87 8.22 -10.14
CA CYS A 51 -20.83 7.14 -10.16
C CYS A 51 -21.55 7.26 -8.82
N HIS A 52 -22.85 7.49 -8.88
CA HIS A 52 -23.66 7.68 -7.68
C HIS A 52 -23.68 6.42 -6.78
N ASP A 53 -23.60 5.24 -7.40
CA ASP A 53 -23.86 3.97 -6.72
C ASP A 53 -22.66 3.02 -6.73
N TYR A 54 -22.23 2.52 -7.89
CA TYR A 54 -21.12 1.56 -7.99
C TYR A 54 -20.28 1.73 -9.27
N VAL A 55 -18.96 1.67 -9.13
CA VAL A 55 -18.02 1.64 -10.26
C VAL A 55 -17.56 0.21 -10.49
N CYS A 56 -17.76 -0.32 -11.69
CA CYS A 56 -17.26 -1.64 -12.04
C CYS A 56 -15.72 -1.63 -12.05
N PRO A 57 -15.04 -2.48 -11.26
CA PRO A 57 -13.58 -2.42 -11.10
C PRO A 57 -12.80 -2.77 -12.36
N VAL A 58 -13.43 -3.49 -13.30
CA VAL A 58 -12.78 -3.98 -14.51
C VAL A 58 -13.03 -3.06 -15.71
N SER A 59 -14.27 -2.62 -15.90
CA SER A 59 -14.68 -1.80 -17.05
C SER A 59 -14.68 -0.29 -16.76
N GLY A 60 -14.66 0.12 -15.48
CA GLY A 60 -14.84 1.52 -15.08
C GLY A 60 -16.26 2.06 -15.34
N THR A 61 -17.22 1.20 -15.66
CA THR A 61 -18.61 1.60 -15.93
C THR A 61 -19.37 1.89 -14.64
N CYS A 62 -20.14 2.97 -14.61
CA CYS A 62 -21.07 3.26 -13.51
C CYS A 62 -22.31 2.37 -13.64
N VAL A 63 -22.69 1.70 -12.56
CA VAL A 63 -23.91 0.89 -12.46
C VAL A 63 -24.54 1.05 -11.07
N SER A 64 -25.78 0.60 -10.91
CA SER A 64 -26.52 0.69 -9.64
C SER A 64 -25.97 -0.28 -8.58
N GLN A 65 -25.60 -1.50 -8.99
CA GLN A 65 -25.09 -2.53 -8.09
C GLN A 65 -23.93 -3.31 -8.72
N ALA A 66 -23.09 -3.95 -7.91
CA ALA A 66 -22.00 -4.78 -8.42
C ALA A 66 -22.48 -5.87 -9.40
N ILE A 67 -23.67 -6.43 -9.14
CA ILE A 67 -24.33 -7.44 -10.00
C ILE A 67 -24.81 -6.88 -11.35
N ASP A 68 -24.70 -5.59 -11.62
CA ASP A 68 -25.03 -5.00 -12.92
C ASP A 68 -23.78 -4.87 -13.81
N CYS A 69 -22.59 -5.12 -13.28
CA CYS A 69 -21.37 -4.97 -14.06
C CYS A 69 -21.27 -5.96 -15.22
N PRO A 70 -20.88 -5.50 -16.42
CA PRO A 70 -20.64 -6.39 -17.54
C PRO A 70 -19.43 -7.28 -17.27
N CYS A 71 -19.40 -8.45 -17.91
CA CYS A 71 -18.19 -9.28 -17.93
C CYS A 71 -17.09 -8.59 -18.75
N PRO A 72 -15.80 -8.79 -18.39
CA PRO A 72 -14.68 -8.17 -19.09
C PRO A 72 -14.64 -8.53 -20.57
N THR A 73 -15.01 -9.77 -20.88
CA THR A 73 -15.02 -10.31 -22.24
C THR A 73 -16.47 -10.40 -22.73
N PRO A 74 -16.81 -9.90 -23.93
CA PRO A 74 -18.17 -9.98 -24.45
C PRO A 74 -18.61 -11.42 -24.74
N SER A 75 -17.66 -12.34 -24.86
CA SER A 75 -17.89 -13.77 -25.07
C SER A 75 -18.13 -14.54 -23.77
N ASP A 76 -17.99 -13.89 -22.62
CA ASP A 76 -18.21 -14.51 -21.31
C ASP A 76 -19.68 -14.38 -20.92
N THR A 77 -20.22 -15.45 -20.37
CA THR A 77 -21.55 -15.46 -19.77
C THR A 77 -21.46 -15.06 -18.30
N LYS A 78 -22.32 -14.14 -17.88
CA LYS A 78 -22.49 -13.77 -16.48
C LYS A 78 -23.32 -14.82 -15.76
N CYS A 79 -22.72 -15.46 -14.76
CA CYS A 79 -23.32 -16.54 -13.99
C CYS A 79 -23.58 -16.10 -12.56
N LEU A 80 -24.81 -16.34 -12.09
CA LEU A 80 -25.23 -16.05 -10.73
C LEU A 80 -24.97 -17.25 -9.82
N TYR A 81 -24.39 -17.00 -8.66
CA TYR A 81 -24.19 -17.98 -7.60
C TYR A 81 -24.67 -17.36 -6.29
N GLY A 82 -25.92 -17.65 -5.90
CA GLY A 82 -26.56 -16.98 -4.77
C GLY A 82 -26.59 -15.46 -4.98
N ASP A 83 -25.97 -14.73 -4.05
CA ASP A 83 -25.91 -13.26 -4.05
C ASP A 83 -24.68 -12.66 -4.76
N TRP A 84 -23.79 -13.50 -5.33
CA TRP A 84 -22.63 -13.05 -6.09
C TRP A 84 -22.67 -13.56 -7.53
N TYR A 85 -21.79 -13.01 -8.38
CA TYR A 85 -21.70 -13.41 -9.78
C TYR A 85 -20.25 -13.66 -10.19
N TYR A 86 -20.07 -14.47 -11.21
CA TYR A 86 -18.80 -14.66 -11.90
C TYR A 86 -18.98 -14.67 -13.41
N CYS A 87 -17.90 -14.44 -14.13
CA CYS A 87 -17.86 -14.52 -15.58
C CYS A 87 -17.23 -15.84 -15.99
N GLN A 88 -17.91 -16.59 -16.85
CA GLN A 88 -17.45 -17.87 -17.37
C GLN A 88 -17.35 -17.81 -18.88
N ALA A 89 -16.24 -18.27 -19.44
CA ALA A 89 -16.06 -18.36 -20.89
C ALA A 89 -17.09 -19.34 -21.50
N GLY A 90 -17.82 -18.87 -22.51
CA GLY A 90 -18.84 -19.65 -23.23
C GLY A 90 -20.24 -19.06 -23.11
N THR A 91 -21.24 -19.82 -23.57
CA THR A 91 -22.64 -19.36 -23.70
C THR A 91 -23.56 -19.84 -22.57
N SER A 92 -23.04 -20.61 -21.60
CA SER A 92 -23.84 -21.23 -20.55
C SER A 92 -23.05 -21.36 -19.25
N CYS A 93 -23.74 -21.15 -18.13
CA CYS A 93 -23.18 -21.40 -16.80
C CYS A 93 -23.02 -22.90 -16.58
N ARG A 94 -21.77 -23.34 -16.38
CA ARG A 94 -21.45 -24.67 -15.89
C ARG A 94 -21.15 -24.56 -14.40
N PHE A 95 -22.04 -25.13 -13.61
CA PHE A 95 -21.80 -25.44 -12.21
C PHE A 95 -21.12 -26.82 -12.19
N ALA A 96 -19.83 -26.83 -11.83
CA ALA A 96 -19.06 -28.06 -11.65
C ALA A 96 -19.36 -28.66 -10.27
#